data_AF-A0A815N0B4-F1
#
_entry.id   AF-A0A815N0B4-F1
#
_cell.length_a   1.000
_cell.length_b   1.000
_cell.length_c   1.000
_cell.angle_alpha   90.00
_cell.angle_beta   90.00
_cell.angle_gamma   90.00
#
_symmetry.space_group_name_H-M   'P 1'
#
loop_
_entity.id
_entity.type
_entity.pdbx_description
1 polymer ?
#
loop_
_entity_poly.entity_id
_entity_poly.type
_entity_poly.pdbx_seq_one_letter_code
_entity_poly.pdbx_strand_id
1 'polypeptide(L)'
;MLIICPPCAVGATQLLSGHMSLSNLFYSWILSLLYIYFFMIQFNIANDITGVEADRIDKPERPIPSNRVSIERAWHLYYITVTVFIVYSYSIGHLFPCLIWVFITIILNFTTIGNTSIGKNGILPPGTYAMICVVWCLMNNVSNIYDHPKIVWNIVFNSCVFAAATIQADMRDVEGDRVQGRRTFSVTMDNRKAEQLIIKILFCVLLLILIEASLVEQVLYAKTLNLGGAMLWSIDQDDYTGLFCNQGEFPFTYRVRDILLSSNTYDEQDTFTTTKVTKLRTTQKFTFVPIRRNTTQKHKVTLAFTNESVKNSEIFYSLFTILLIIMMR
;
A
#
# COMPACT_ATOMS: atom_id res chain seq x y z
N MET A 1 18.89 3.10 -6.49
CA MET A 1 17.61 2.49 -6.07
C MET A 1 16.64 3.64 -5.76
N LEU A 2 15.83 4.04 -6.74
CA LEU A 2 14.77 5.04 -6.52
C LEU A 2 13.60 4.30 -5.86
N ILE A 3 13.69 4.09 -4.54
CA ILE A 3 12.51 3.75 -3.77
C ILE A 3 11.68 5.03 -3.78
N ILE A 4 10.60 5.05 -4.55
CA ILE A 4 9.69 6.18 -4.50
C ILE A 4 9.23 6.28 -3.03
N CYS A 5 9.45 7.45 -2.44
CA CYS A 5 9.16 7.67 -1.03
C CYS A 5 7.66 7.51 -0.80
N PRO A 6 7.18 6.73 0.19
CA PRO A 6 5.75 6.54 0.47
C PRO A 6 4.90 7.84 0.47
N PRO A 7 5.35 8.96 1.04
CA PRO A 7 4.62 10.24 1.01
C PRO A 7 4.46 10.81 -0.41
N CYS A 8 5.36 10.50 -1.34
CA CYS A 8 5.23 10.94 -2.74
C CYS A 8 4.11 10.17 -3.44
N ALA A 9 3.96 8.86 -3.17
CA ALA A 9 2.89 8.05 -3.74
C ALA A 9 1.52 8.50 -3.21
N VAL A 10 1.39 8.65 -1.89
CA VAL A 10 0.13 9.16 -1.29
C VAL A 10 -0.10 10.63 -1.65
N GLY A 11 0.95 11.42 -1.82
CA GLY A 11 0.82 12.82 -2.21
C GLY A 11 0.29 12.99 -3.63
N ALA A 12 0.74 12.14 -4.56
CA ALA A 12 0.21 12.12 -5.92
C ALA A 12 -1.27 11.76 -5.94
N THR A 13 -1.72 10.79 -5.14
CA THR A 13 -3.15 10.44 -5.08
C THR A 13 -3.99 11.58 -4.52
N GLN A 14 -3.51 12.33 -3.53
CA GLN A 14 -4.26 13.49 -3.01
C GLN A 14 -4.25 14.71 -3.91
N LEU A 15 -3.19 14.90 -4.69
CA LEU A 15 -3.17 15.92 -5.73
C LEU A 15 -4.19 15.60 -6.82
N LEU A 16 -4.34 14.32 -7.19
CA LEU A 16 -5.29 13.86 -8.20
C LEU A 16 -6.75 13.86 -7.70
N SER A 17 -6.98 13.58 -6.41
CA SER A 17 -8.33 13.56 -5.82
C SER A 17 -8.88 14.95 -5.51
N GLY A 18 -8.02 15.96 -5.37
CA GLY A 18 -8.42 17.34 -5.09
C GLY A 18 -8.92 17.57 -3.65
N HIS A 19 -8.80 16.59 -2.75
CA HIS A 19 -9.31 16.67 -1.39
C HIS A 19 -8.52 17.61 -0.47
N MET A 20 -7.31 18.03 -0.85
CA MET A 20 -6.47 18.91 -0.04
C MET A 20 -5.90 20.06 -0.88
N SER A 21 -5.88 21.26 -0.29
CA SER A 21 -5.14 22.39 -0.86
C SER A 21 -3.65 22.07 -0.97
N LEU A 22 -2.97 22.63 -1.98
CA LEU A 22 -1.55 22.42 -2.22
C LEU A 22 -0.67 22.76 -0.99
N SER A 23 -1.02 23.79 -0.23
CA SER A 23 -0.31 24.18 1.00
C SER A 23 -0.37 23.10 2.08
N ASN A 24 -1.57 22.59 2.36
CA ASN A 24 -1.76 21.51 3.34
C ASN A 24 -1.07 20.22 2.87
N LEU A 25 -1.14 19.91 1.57
CA LEU A 25 -0.44 18.76 1.00
C LEU A 25 1.08 18.87 1.19
N PHE A 26 1.65 20.05 0.90
CA PHE A 26 3.07 20.30 1.08
C PHE A 26 3.49 20.20 2.56
N TYR A 27 2.68 20.74 3.47
CA TYR A 27 2.90 20.63 4.91
C TYR A 27 2.89 19.16 5.38
N SER A 28 1.85 18.40 5.04
CA SER A 28 1.74 16.96 5.35
C SER A 28 2.89 16.15 4.76
N TRP A 29 3.36 16.52 3.57
CA TRP A 29 4.49 15.86 2.93
C TRP A 29 5.79 16.07 3.69
N ILE A 30 6.07 17.30 4.14
CA ILE A 30 7.25 17.59 4.99
C ILE A 30 7.18 16.81 6.30
N LEU A 31 6.03 16.82 6.97
CA LEU A 31 5.87 16.06 8.21
C LEU A 31 6.13 14.56 8.01
N SER A 32 5.63 14.02 6.89
CA SER A 32 5.81 12.61 6.56
C SER A 32 7.27 12.27 6.24
N LEU A 33 7.99 13.13 5.53
CA LEU A 33 9.42 12.95 5.25
C LEU A 33 10.26 12.97 6.53
N LEU A 34 9.99 13.92 7.42
CA LEU A 34 10.67 14.00 8.72
C LEU A 34 10.39 12.75 9.56
N TYR A 35 9.15 12.27 9.57
CA TYR A 35 8.77 11.05 10.29
C TYR A 35 9.55 9.83 9.78
N ILE A 36 9.56 9.61 8.45
CA ILE A 36 10.30 8.51 7.84
C ILE A 36 11.80 8.64 8.09
N TYR A 37 12.36 9.85 8.00
CA TYR A 37 13.78 10.08 8.25
C TYR A 37 14.18 9.64 9.66
N PHE A 38 13.46 10.11 10.68
CA PHE A 38 13.76 9.75 12.06
C PHE A 38 13.45 8.29 12.38
N PHE A 39 12.38 7.73 11.80
CA PHE A 39 12.07 6.31 11.87
C PHE A 39 13.24 5.45 11.37
N MET A 40 13.81 5.79 10.21
CA MET A 40 14.88 5.03 9.56
C MET A 40 16.24 5.25 10.22
N ILE A 41 16.61 6.50 10.52
CA ILE A 41 17.96 6.83 10.96
C ILE A 41 18.31 6.15 12.29
N GLN A 42 17.37 6.08 13.24
CA GLN A 42 17.63 5.45 14.54
C GLN A 42 17.87 3.93 14.41
N PHE A 43 17.14 3.25 13.52
CA PHE A 43 17.33 1.83 13.23
C PHE A 43 18.68 1.59 12.56
N ASN A 44 19.03 2.42 11.57
CA ASN A 44 20.30 2.32 10.85
C ASN A 44 21.51 2.57 11.77
N ILE A 45 21.44 3.57 12.65
CA ILE A 45 22.51 3.81 13.62
C ILE A 45 22.65 2.63 14.59
N ALA A 46 21.54 2.08 15.12
CA ALA A 46 21.59 0.91 15.99
C ALA A 46 22.21 -0.31 15.29
N ASN A 47 21.88 -0.51 14.02
CA ASN A 47 22.47 -1.57 13.20
C ASN A 47 23.96 -1.35 12.94
N ASP A 48 24.39 -0.11 12.65
CA ASP A 48 25.81 0.21 12.43
C ASP A 48 26.63 0.06 13.74
N ILE A 49 26.05 0.34 14.91
CA ILE A 49 26.70 0.16 16.21
C ILE A 49 26.94 -1.33 16.52
N THR A 50 25.96 -2.19 16.21
CA THR A 50 26.00 -3.62 16.57
C THR A 50 26.62 -4.49 15.48
N GLY A 51 26.61 -4.00 14.25
CA GLY A 51 27.11 -4.68 13.04
C GLY A 51 28.59 -4.45 12.74
N VAL A 52 29.36 -3.74 13.57
CA VAL A 52 30.73 -3.31 13.24
C VAL A 52 31.62 -4.46 12.75
N GLU A 53 31.62 -5.60 13.44
CA GLU A 53 32.48 -6.73 13.06
C GLU A 53 32.06 -7.40 11.75
N ALA A 54 30.74 -7.50 11.47
CA ALA A 54 30.25 -7.96 10.17
C ALA A 54 30.60 -6.96 9.06
N ASP A 55 30.39 -5.67 9.31
CA ASP A 55 30.66 -4.61 8.35
C ASP A 55 32.17 -4.44 8.05
N ARG A 56 33.08 -4.82 8.96
CA ARG A 56 34.52 -4.88 8.64
C ARG A 56 34.84 -5.84 7.50
N ILE A 57 34.03 -6.88 7.33
CA ILE A 57 34.20 -7.89 6.28
C ILE A 57 33.46 -7.45 5.03
N ASP A 58 32.17 -7.16 5.15
CA ASP A 58 31.32 -6.94 3.97
C ASP A 58 31.36 -5.50 3.44
N LYS A 59 31.57 -4.51 4.33
CA LYS A 59 31.41 -3.06 4.05
C LYS A 59 32.45 -2.20 4.79
N PRO A 60 33.76 -2.45 4.60
CA PRO A 60 34.82 -1.80 5.38
C PRO A 60 34.86 -0.27 5.22
N GLU A 61 34.27 0.25 4.16
CA GLU A 61 34.15 1.68 3.88
C GLU A 61 33.15 2.40 4.81
N ARG A 62 32.29 1.70 5.54
CA ARG A 62 31.29 2.31 6.44
C ARG A 62 31.94 3.20 7.51
N PRO A 63 31.24 4.23 8.02
CA PRO A 63 31.85 5.25 8.89
C PRO A 63 32.55 4.70 10.15
N ILE A 64 31.98 3.67 10.81
CA ILE A 64 32.55 3.08 12.03
C ILE A 64 33.71 2.11 11.69
N PRO A 65 33.57 1.11 10.80
CA PRO A 65 34.69 0.24 10.40
C PRO A 65 35.90 1.00 9.84
N SER A 66 35.66 2.08 9.08
CA SER A 66 36.71 2.95 8.50
C SER A 66 37.28 3.98 9.48
N ASN A 67 36.88 3.96 10.75
CA ASN A 67 37.31 4.89 11.80
C ASN A 67 37.01 6.39 11.51
N ARG A 68 36.09 6.69 10.59
CA ARG A 68 35.62 8.08 10.34
C ARG A 68 34.73 8.60 11.45
N VAL A 69 34.03 7.69 12.14
CA VAL A 69 33.18 7.98 13.29
C VAL A 69 33.50 6.98 14.40
N SER A 70 33.72 7.46 15.63
CA SER A 70 33.93 6.58 16.78
C SER A 70 32.62 5.95 17.25
N ILE A 71 32.70 4.77 17.85
CA ILE A 71 31.51 4.06 18.34
C ILE A 71 30.77 4.84 19.43
N GLU A 72 31.50 5.59 20.27
CA GLU A 72 30.93 6.45 21.31
C GLU A 72 30.11 7.60 20.69
N ARG A 73 30.60 8.19 19.60
CA ARG A 73 29.87 9.23 18.87
C ARG A 73 28.61 8.67 18.21
N ALA A 74 28.66 7.44 17.70
CA ALA A 74 27.50 6.76 17.15
C ALA A 74 26.41 6.53 18.21
N TRP A 75 26.79 6.11 19.43
CA TRP A 75 25.85 6.00 20.56
C TRP A 75 25.21 7.33 20.95
N HIS A 76 25.98 8.41 21.03
CA HIS A 76 25.41 9.74 21.28
C HIS A 76 24.41 10.14 20.19
N LEU A 77 24.74 9.90 18.92
CA LEU A 77 23.82 10.17 17.81
C LEU A 77 22.55 9.31 17.87
N TYR A 78 22.67 8.05 18.28
CA TYR A 78 21.53 7.17 18.52
C TYR A 78 20.58 7.76 19.57
N TYR A 79 21.10 8.11 20.77
CA TYR A 79 20.24 8.65 21.82
C TYR A 79 19.59 9.99 21.45
N ILE A 80 20.34 10.86 20.75
CA ILE A 80 19.79 12.13 20.25
C ILE A 80 18.67 11.87 19.26
N THR A 81 18.88 11.02 18.25
CA THR A 81 17.87 10.75 17.21
C THR A 81 16.64 10.06 17.76
N VAL A 82 16.77 9.12 18.71
CA VAL A 82 15.66 8.51 19.44
C VAL A 82 14.85 9.56 20.20
N THR A 83 15.53 10.44 20.93
CA THR A 83 14.87 11.50 21.72
C THR A 83 14.11 12.47 20.82
N VAL A 84 14.74 12.92 19.74
CA VAL A 84 14.10 13.79 18.75
C VAL A 84 12.91 13.09 18.10
N PHE A 85 13.02 11.80 17.77
CA PHE A 85 11.92 11.05 17.17
C PHE A 85 10.71 10.93 18.11
N ILE A 86 10.94 10.70 19.41
CA ILE A 86 9.88 10.64 20.43
C ILE A 86 9.19 12.00 20.57
N VAL A 87 9.96 13.08 20.73
CA VAL A 87 9.42 14.44 20.86
C VAL A 87 8.63 14.85 19.62
N TYR A 88 9.19 14.57 18.44
CA TYR A 88 8.53 14.84 17.17
C TYR A 88 7.23 14.04 17.02
N SER A 89 7.27 12.73 17.29
CA SER A 89 6.10 11.85 17.18
C SER A 89 5.00 12.24 18.17
N TYR A 90 5.36 12.73 19.37
CA TYR A 90 4.40 13.31 20.31
C TYR A 90 3.77 14.58 19.74
N SER A 91 4.56 15.48 19.15
CA SER A 91 4.05 16.76 18.61
C SER A 91 3.04 16.59 17.47
N ILE A 92 3.15 15.51 16.70
CA ILE A 92 2.22 15.18 15.60
C ILE A 92 1.10 14.20 16.01
N GLY A 93 1.01 13.82 17.29
CA GLY A 93 -0.06 12.95 17.81
C GLY A 93 0.13 11.43 17.57
N HIS A 94 1.32 10.98 17.18
CA HIS A 94 1.61 9.57 16.84
C HIS A 94 2.68 8.93 17.75
N LEU A 95 2.64 9.24 19.05
CA LEU A 95 3.62 8.72 20.03
C LEU A 95 3.58 7.19 20.16
N PHE A 96 2.40 6.57 20.15
CA PHE A 96 2.27 5.13 20.40
C PHE A 96 2.98 4.26 19.35
N PRO A 97 2.77 4.46 18.02
CA PRO A 97 3.56 3.77 16.99
C PRO A 97 5.07 4.01 17.11
N CYS A 98 5.48 5.22 17.49
CA CYS A 98 6.89 5.55 17.71
C CYS A 98 7.52 4.70 18.83
N LEU A 99 6.83 4.59 19.98
CA LEU A 99 7.32 3.79 21.11
C LEU A 99 7.45 2.30 20.74
N ILE A 100 6.49 1.76 19.98
CA ILE A 100 6.57 0.39 19.45
C ILE A 100 7.80 0.24 18.56
N TRP A 101 8.07 1.21 17.67
CA TRP A 101 9.21 1.13 16.78
C TRP A 101 10.55 1.22 17.51
N VAL A 102 10.66 2.07 18.53
CA VAL A 102 11.85 2.14 19.40
C VAL A 102 12.06 0.79 20.09
N PHE A 103 10.99 0.19 20.63
CA PHE A 103 11.05 -1.13 21.24
C PHE A 103 11.49 -2.23 20.26
N ILE A 104 10.92 -2.26 19.05
CA ILE A 104 11.33 -3.18 17.98
C ILE A 104 12.80 -2.99 17.61
N THR A 105 13.25 -1.74 17.49
CA THR A 105 14.65 -1.41 17.17
C THR A 105 15.58 -1.96 18.24
N ILE A 106 15.22 -1.82 19.52
CA ILE A 106 16.00 -2.36 20.63
C ILE A 106 16.05 -3.88 20.58
N ILE A 107 14.88 -4.53 20.39
CA ILE A 107 14.80 -5.99 20.27
C ILE A 107 15.67 -6.51 19.13
N LEU A 108 15.56 -5.92 17.94
CA LEU A 108 16.21 -6.46 16.75
C LEU A 108 17.72 -6.20 16.73
N ASN A 109 18.20 -5.10 17.28
CA ASN A 109 19.62 -4.76 17.22
C ASN A 109 20.39 -5.19 18.47
N PHE A 110 19.81 -5.05 19.66
CA PHE A 110 20.52 -5.26 20.92
C PHE A 110 20.18 -6.59 21.62
N THR A 111 19.43 -7.48 20.96
CA THR A 111 19.15 -8.83 21.46
C THR A 111 19.43 -9.88 20.40
N THR A 112 19.44 -11.16 20.80
CA THR A 112 19.66 -12.29 19.90
C THR A 112 18.49 -12.56 18.95
N ILE A 113 17.32 -11.93 19.17
CA ILE A 113 16.13 -12.15 18.34
C ILE A 113 16.42 -11.75 16.88
N GLY A 114 17.06 -10.60 16.66
CA GLY A 114 17.44 -10.13 15.32
C GLY A 114 18.55 -10.94 14.64
N ASN A 115 19.20 -11.87 15.35
CA ASN A 115 20.16 -12.79 14.75
C ASN A 115 19.49 -13.99 14.06
N THR A 116 18.16 -14.06 14.04
CA THR A 116 17.39 -15.15 13.42
C THR A 116 16.52 -14.65 12.27
N SER A 117 16.28 -15.51 11.27
CA SER A 117 15.36 -15.21 10.17
C SER A 117 13.96 -14.83 10.65
N ILE A 118 13.45 -15.52 11.67
CA ILE A 118 12.10 -15.30 12.19
C ILE A 118 12.04 -13.96 12.94
N GLY A 119 13.05 -13.63 13.74
CA GLY A 119 13.10 -12.34 14.42
C GLY A 119 13.16 -11.19 13.44
N LYS A 120 14.12 -11.19 12.50
CA LYS A 120 14.23 -10.15 11.46
C LYS A 120 12.97 -10.08 10.61
N ASN A 121 12.57 -11.15 9.94
CA ASN A 121 11.49 -11.11 8.94
C ASN A 121 10.07 -11.19 9.53
N GLY A 122 9.92 -11.61 10.79
CA GLY A 122 8.62 -11.66 11.47
C GLY A 122 8.29 -10.37 12.24
N ILE A 123 9.30 -9.62 12.69
CA ILE A 123 9.10 -8.43 13.53
C ILE A 123 9.36 -7.13 12.76
N LEU A 124 10.41 -7.09 11.92
CA LEU A 124 10.76 -5.87 11.17
C LEU A 124 9.63 -5.45 10.21
N PRO A 125 9.06 -6.35 9.37
CA PRO A 125 8.08 -5.95 8.35
C PRO A 125 6.74 -5.42 8.91
N PRO A 126 6.14 -6.02 9.97
CA PRO A 126 4.99 -5.40 10.62
C PRO A 126 5.32 -4.05 11.26
N GLY A 127 6.54 -3.89 11.80
CA GLY A 127 7.02 -2.63 12.36
C GLY A 127 7.16 -1.52 11.30
N THR A 128 7.67 -1.85 10.10
CA THR A 128 7.74 -0.89 8.98
C THR A 128 6.37 -0.55 8.41
N TYR A 129 5.38 -1.45 8.53
CA TYR A 129 4.01 -1.10 8.17
C TYR A 129 3.40 -0.03 9.08
N ALA A 130 3.68 -0.06 10.39
CA ALA A 130 3.21 0.99 11.31
C ALA A 130 3.70 2.39 10.88
N MET A 131 4.90 2.50 10.29
CA MET A 131 5.38 3.74 9.67
C MET A 131 4.48 4.20 8.52
N ILE A 132 4.09 3.28 7.64
CA ILE A 132 3.23 3.58 6.49
C ILE A 132 1.85 4.06 6.95
N CYS A 133 1.29 3.48 8.01
CA CYS A 133 0.02 3.96 8.59
C CYS A 133 0.11 5.41 9.09
N VAL A 134 1.21 5.78 9.75
CA VAL A 134 1.39 7.17 10.21
C VAL A 134 1.57 8.12 9.04
N VAL A 135 2.35 7.74 8.03
CA VAL A 135 2.49 8.52 6.79
C VAL A 135 1.14 8.69 6.10
N TRP A 136 0.33 7.62 6.02
CA TRP A 136 -1.02 7.70 5.47
C TRP A 136 -1.90 8.67 6.26
N CYS A 137 -1.88 8.61 7.60
CA CYS A 137 -2.62 9.51 8.47
C CYS A 137 -2.26 10.98 8.19
N LEU A 138 -0.97 11.30 8.17
CA LEU A 138 -0.47 12.65 7.91
C LEU A 138 -0.89 13.14 6.51
N MET A 139 -0.79 12.27 5.51
CA MET A 139 -1.09 12.59 4.11
C MET A 139 -2.59 12.67 3.80
N ASN A 140 -3.46 12.08 4.62
CA ASN A 140 -4.91 12.15 4.49
C ASN A 140 -5.56 13.08 5.51
N ASN A 141 -4.77 13.71 6.39
CA ASN A 141 -5.24 14.51 7.51
C ASN A 141 -6.23 13.73 8.42
N VAL A 142 -5.92 12.46 8.67
CA VAL A 142 -6.69 11.56 9.55
C VAL A 142 -5.86 11.32 10.81
N SER A 143 -6.46 11.43 11.99
CA SER A 143 -5.73 11.28 13.25
C SER A 143 -5.55 9.83 13.69
N ASN A 144 -6.46 8.94 13.29
CA ASN A 144 -6.49 7.57 13.77
C ASN A 144 -5.96 6.59 12.73
N ILE A 145 -4.88 5.87 13.08
CA ILE A 145 -4.27 4.84 12.23
C ILE A 145 -5.23 3.69 11.89
N TYR A 146 -6.25 3.45 12.72
CA TYR A 146 -7.23 2.39 12.51
C TYR A 146 -8.27 2.72 11.44
N ASP A 147 -8.35 3.99 11.02
CA ASP A 147 -9.26 4.43 9.97
C ASP A 147 -8.72 4.08 8.57
N HIS A 148 -7.51 3.50 8.48
CA HIS A 148 -6.96 3.04 7.22
C HIS A 148 -7.86 1.95 6.62
N PRO A 149 -8.40 2.14 5.40
CA PRO A 149 -9.23 1.13 4.76
C PRO A 149 -8.42 -0.15 4.56
N LYS A 150 -9.01 -1.31 4.86
CA LYS A 150 -8.35 -2.62 4.69
C LYS A 150 -7.00 -2.72 5.43
N ILE A 151 -6.89 -2.16 6.65
CA ILE A 151 -5.65 -2.16 7.44
C ILE A 151 -5.01 -3.55 7.56
N VAL A 152 -5.83 -4.60 7.77
CA VAL A 152 -5.34 -5.98 7.92
C VAL A 152 -4.67 -6.48 6.64
N TRP A 153 -5.30 -6.28 5.48
CA TRP A 153 -4.73 -6.68 4.19
C TRP A 153 -3.45 -5.92 3.87
N ASN A 154 -3.43 -4.62 4.15
CA ASN A 154 -2.25 -3.79 3.96
C ASN A 154 -1.09 -4.21 4.89
N ILE A 155 -1.35 -4.64 6.13
CA ILE A 155 -0.32 -5.24 7.02
C ILE A 155 0.29 -6.46 6.33
N VAL A 156 -0.54 -7.42 5.90
CA VAL A 156 -0.08 -8.68 5.31
C VAL A 156 0.76 -8.40 4.07
N PHE A 157 0.23 -7.58 3.17
CA PHE A 157 0.86 -7.22 1.92
C PHE A 157 2.22 -6.55 2.10
N ASN A 158 2.26 -5.45 2.86
CA ASN A 158 3.51 -4.73 3.11
C ASN A 158 4.51 -5.61 3.85
N SER A 159 4.05 -6.43 4.80
CA SER A 159 4.93 -7.34 5.53
C SER A 159 5.61 -8.34 4.59
N CYS A 160 4.89 -8.88 3.60
CA CYS A 160 5.48 -9.78 2.61
C CYS A 160 6.52 -9.07 1.71
N VAL A 161 6.21 -7.86 1.24
CA VAL A 161 7.13 -7.07 0.40
C VAL A 161 8.40 -6.69 1.18
N PHE A 162 8.26 -6.20 2.41
CA PHE A 162 9.41 -5.84 3.26
C PHE A 162 10.21 -7.07 3.71
N ALA A 163 9.56 -8.21 3.95
CA ALA A 163 10.27 -9.47 4.20
C ALA A 163 11.12 -9.87 2.98
N ALA A 164 10.56 -9.82 1.76
CA ALA A 164 11.30 -10.08 0.53
C ALA A 164 12.50 -9.14 0.36
N ALA A 165 12.31 -7.84 0.60
CA ALA A 165 13.37 -6.84 0.54
C ALA A 165 14.46 -7.07 1.61
N THR A 166 14.07 -7.51 2.81
CA THR A 166 15.00 -7.83 3.91
C THR A 166 15.86 -9.05 3.56
N ILE A 167 15.25 -10.12 3.04
CA ILE A 167 15.98 -11.31 2.58
C ILE A 167 16.98 -10.93 1.49
N GLN A 168 16.57 -10.11 0.51
CA GLN A 168 17.47 -9.66 -0.54
C GLN A 168 18.61 -8.80 0.00
N ALA A 169 18.35 -7.95 1.00
CA ALA A 169 19.39 -7.15 1.63
C ALA A 169 20.41 -8.04 2.36
N ASP A 170 19.95 -9.01 3.15
CA ASP A 170 20.77 -9.96 3.92
C ASP A 170 21.63 -10.87 3.00
N MET A 171 21.27 -11.05 1.72
CA MET A 171 22.09 -11.82 0.77
C MET A 171 23.44 -11.16 0.44
N ARG A 172 23.58 -9.86 0.67
CA ARG A 172 24.85 -9.13 0.48
C ARG A 172 25.78 -9.25 1.69
N ASP A 173 25.24 -9.66 2.82
CA ASP A 173 25.90 -9.61 4.13
C ASP A 173 26.18 -11.02 4.67
N VAL A 174 26.27 -12.02 3.78
CA VAL A 174 26.34 -13.45 4.16
C VAL A 174 27.60 -13.77 4.92
N GLU A 175 28.75 -13.23 4.53
CA GLU A 175 30.03 -13.58 5.15
C GLU A 175 30.19 -12.92 6.52
N GLY A 176 29.86 -11.63 6.65
CA GLY A 176 29.81 -10.95 7.94
C GLY A 176 28.78 -11.57 8.90
N ASP A 177 27.58 -11.91 8.41
CA ASP A 177 26.55 -12.57 9.22
C ASP A 177 27.01 -13.96 9.70
N ARG A 178 27.73 -14.72 8.85
CA ARG A 178 28.28 -16.03 9.19
C ARG A 178 29.31 -15.93 10.31
N VAL A 179 30.23 -14.97 10.26
CA VAL A 179 31.25 -14.75 11.30
C VAL A 179 30.60 -14.31 12.62
N GLN A 180 29.53 -13.52 12.57
CA GLN A 180 28.74 -13.16 13.76
C GLN A 180 27.85 -14.29 14.30
N GLY A 181 27.82 -15.46 13.64
CA GLY A 181 27.01 -16.61 14.06
C GLY A 181 25.50 -16.41 13.88
N ARG A 182 25.09 -15.50 12.99
CA ARG A 182 23.69 -15.25 12.68
C ARG A 182 23.09 -16.41 11.90
N ARG A 183 21.80 -16.69 12.17
CA ARG A 183 21.01 -17.74 11.51
C ARG A 183 19.90 -17.09 10.68
N THR A 184 20.29 -16.29 9.71
CA THR A 184 19.40 -15.66 8.72
C THR A 184 19.17 -16.60 7.53
N PHE A 185 18.16 -16.30 6.70
CA PHE A 185 17.83 -17.14 5.54
C PHE A 185 18.99 -17.18 4.54
N SER A 186 19.71 -16.06 4.37
CA SER A 186 20.87 -15.96 3.49
C SER A 186 22.08 -16.77 3.97
N VAL A 187 22.24 -16.98 5.29
CA VAL A 187 23.33 -17.81 5.84
C VAL A 187 22.97 -19.30 5.86
N THR A 188 21.71 -19.62 6.17
CA THR A 188 21.26 -21.01 6.41
C THR A 188 20.78 -21.72 5.15
N MET A 189 20.35 -20.98 4.13
CA MET A 189 19.86 -21.53 2.87
C MET A 189 20.80 -21.16 1.73
N ASP A 190 20.82 -21.99 0.68
CA ASP A 190 21.50 -21.64 -0.57
C ASP A 190 20.86 -20.41 -1.23
N ASN A 191 21.68 -19.53 -1.81
CA ASN A 191 21.22 -18.26 -2.39
C ASN A 191 20.12 -18.46 -3.43
N ARG A 192 20.23 -19.50 -4.27
CA ARG A 192 19.18 -19.83 -5.26
C ARG A 192 17.83 -20.15 -4.62
N LYS A 193 17.84 -20.81 -3.46
CA LYS A 193 16.61 -21.13 -2.72
C LYS A 193 16.01 -19.87 -2.08
N ALA A 194 16.85 -18.95 -1.59
CA ALA A 194 16.41 -17.65 -1.09
C ALA A 194 15.80 -16.78 -2.20
N GLU A 195 16.42 -16.73 -3.39
CA GLU A 195 15.86 -16.05 -4.56
C GLU A 195 14.52 -16.66 -4.99
N GLN A 196 14.43 -17.99 -5.06
CA GLN A 196 13.16 -18.67 -5.36
C GLN A 196 12.09 -18.36 -4.32
N LEU A 197 12.45 -18.25 -3.03
CA LEU A 197 11.53 -17.86 -1.97
C LEU A 197 11.02 -16.43 -2.18
N ILE A 198 11.92 -15.47 -2.46
CA ILE A 198 11.57 -14.08 -2.78
C ILE A 198 10.59 -14.04 -3.96
N ILE A 199 10.91 -14.73 -5.06
CA ILE A 199 10.05 -14.77 -6.26
C ILE A 199 8.68 -15.33 -5.93
N LYS A 200 8.60 -16.41 -5.15
CA LYS A 200 7.32 -17.00 -4.71
C LYS A 200 6.53 -16.03 -3.84
N ILE A 201 7.17 -15.34 -2.89
CA ILE A 201 6.51 -14.34 -2.04
C ILE A 201 5.94 -13.22 -2.91
N LEU A 202 6.77 -12.62 -3.77
CA LEU A 202 6.35 -11.51 -4.64
C LEU A 202 5.27 -11.93 -5.64
N PHE A 203 5.33 -13.16 -6.16
CA PHE A 203 4.30 -13.69 -7.04
C PHE A 203 2.97 -13.92 -6.30
N CYS A 204 3.00 -14.50 -5.10
CA CYS A 204 1.80 -14.64 -4.27
C CYS A 204 1.19 -13.27 -3.92
N VAL A 205 2.03 -12.32 -3.55
CA VAL A 205 1.64 -10.93 -3.27
C VAL A 205 0.99 -10.30 -4.50
N LEU A 206 1.57 -10.45 -5.69
CA LEU A 206 0.98 -9.99 -6.95
C LEU A 206 -0.38 -10.62 -7.22
N LEU A 207 -0.51 -11.94 -7.04
CA LEU A 207 -1.79 -12.64 -7.21
C LEU A 207 -2.86 -12.11 -6.23
N LEU A 208 -2.49 -11.86 -4.98
CA LEU A 208 -3.40 -11.29 -3.97
C LEU A 208 -3.87 -9.88 -4.35
N ILE A 209 -2.98 -9.01 -4.85
CA ILE A 209 -3.38 -7.69 -5.38
C ILE A 209 -4.40 -7.85 -6.50
N LEU A 210 -4.13 -8.75 -7.45
CA LEU A 210 -5.00 -8.94 -8.61
C LEU A 210 -6.38 -9.49 -8.23
N ILE A 211 -6.46 -10.28 -7.15
CA ILE A 211 -7.72 -10.77 -6.58
C ILE A 211 -8.45 -9.65 -5.82
N GLU A 212 -7.73 -8.83 -5.04
CA GLU A 212 -8.33 -7.72 -4.28
C GLU A 212 -8.77 -6.54 -5.16
N ALA A 213 -8.11 -6.33 -6.30
CA ALA A 213 -8.50 -5.31 -7.26
C ALA A 213 -9.95 -5.57 -7.68
N SER A 214 -10.86 -4.69 -7.24
CA SER A 214 -12.28 -4.88 -7.42
C SER A 214 -12.59 -5.03 -8.91
N LEU A 215 -13.40 -6.02 -9.26
CA LEU A 215 -13.80 -6.19 -10.65
C LEU A 215 -14.55 -4.94 -11.18
N VAL A 216 -15.19 -4.17 -10.30
CA VAL A 216 -15.74 -2.83 -10.61
C VAL A 216 -14.66 -1.88 -11.10
N GLU A 217 -13.50 -1.84 -10.44
CA GLU A 217 -12.36 -1.02 -10.86
C GLU A 217 -11.77 -1.50 -12.17
N GLN A 218 -11.66 -2.81 -12.37
CA GLN A 218 -11.19 -3.40 -13.63
C GLN A 218 -12.10 -3.03 -14.80
N VAL A 219 -13.42 -3.05 -14.59
CA VAL A 219 -14.43 -2.67 -15.59
C VAL A 219 -14.40 -1.16 -15.85
N LEU A 220 -14.26 -0.33 -14.82
CA LEU A 220 -14.07 1.12 -14.97
C LEU A 220 -12.78 1.45 -15.74
N TYR A 221 -11.69 0.75 -15.44
CA TYR A 221 -10.42 0.91 -16.13
C TYR A 221 -10.53 0.51 -17.61
N ALA A 222 -11.18 -0.60 -17.92
CA ALA A 222 -11.46 -1.01 -19.31
C ALA A 222 -12.27 0.05 -20.07
N LYS A 223 -13.21 0.73 -19.39
CA LYS A 223 -13.97 1.87 -19.92
C LYS A 223 -13.07 3.08 -20.19
N THR A 224 -12.13 3.40 -19.30
CA THR A 224 -11.17 4.51 -19.51
C THR A 224 -10.21 4.27 -20.68
N LEU A 225 -9.82 3.02 -20.92
CA LEU A 225 -8.99 2.63 -22.07
C LEU A 225 -9.79 2.54 -23.39
N ASN A 226 -11.11 2.76 -23.35
CA ASN A 226 -12.02 2.72 -24.49
C ASN A 226 -11.93 1.41 -25.29
N LEU A 227 -11.81 0.29 -24.58
CA LEU A 227 -11.72 -1.05 -25.17
C LEU A 227 -13.08 -1.46 -25.77
N GLY A 228 -13.05 -2.15 -26.92
CA GLY A 228 -14.26 -2.55 -27.66
C GLY A 228 -15.10 -3.65 -26.99
N GLY A 229 -14.62 -4.24 -25.90
CA GLY A 229 -15.35 -5.26 -25.13
C GLY A 229 -14.48 -5.90 -24.04
N ALA A 230 -15.14 -6.57 -23.09
CA ALA A 230 -14.51 -7.39 -22.06
C ALA A 230 -15.21 -8.77 -22.02
N MET A 231 -14.45 -9.84 -21.76
CA MET A 231 -15.00 -11.18 -21.60
C MET A 231 -14.99 -11.55 -20.11
N LEU A 232 -16.17 -11.85 -19.57
CA LEU A 232 -16.31 -12.40 -18.23
C LEU A 232 -16.21 -13.91 -18.33
N TRP A 233 -15.15 -14.47 -17.77
CA TRP A 233 -15.08 -15.91 -17.54
C TRP A 233 -15.71 -16.22 -16.18
N SER A 234 -16.24 -17.42 -15.98
CA SER A 234 -16.95 -17.85 -14.76
C SER A 234 -18.30 -17.18 -14.48
N ILE A 235 -19.08 -16.82 -15.51
CA ILE A 235 -20.48 -16.38 -15.29
C ILE A 235 -21.27 -17.44 -14.50
N ASP A 236 -20.92 -18.73 -14.66
CA ASP A 236 -21.40 -19.93 -13.94
C ASP A 236 -21.06 -19.95 -12.44
N GLN A 237 -20.18 -19.07 -11.98
CA GLN A 237 -19.86 -18.89 -10.55
C GLN A 237 -20.56 -17.68 -9.91
N ASP A 238 -21.37 -16.94 -10.65
CA ASP A 238 -22.25 -15.90 -10.10
C ASP A 238 -23.37 -16.54 -9.24
N ASP A 239 -24.03 -15.77 -8.38
CA ASP A 239 -25.16 -16.29 -7.60
C ASP A 239 -26.41 -16.42 -8.48
N TYR A 240 -26.52 -17.56 -9.17
CA TYR A 240 -27.66 -17.93 -10.02
C TYR A 240 -28.99 -17.90 -9.30
N THR A 241 -28.97 -18.24 -8.02
CA THR A 241 -30.18 -18.49 -7.23
C THR A 241 -30.63 -17.25 -6.45
N GLY A 242 -29.73 -16.28 -6.28
CA GLY A 242 -29.92 -15.13 -5.40
C GLY A 242 -30.01 -15.49 -3.91
N LEU A 243 -29.70 -16.75 -3.55
CA LEU A 243 -29.84 -17.28 -2.18
C LEU A 243 -28.57 -17.10 -1.34
N PHE A 244 -27.40 -16.95 -1.98
CA PHE A 244 -26.13 -16.83 -1.26
C PHE A 244 -25.87 -15.39 -0.83
N CYS A 245 -26.02 -14.44 -1.76
CA CYS A 245 -25.72 -13.02 -1.54
C CYS A 245 -26.93 -12.23 -1.01
N ASN A 246 -28.16 -12.77 -1.13
CA ASN A 246 -29.42 -12.03 -0.95
C ASN A 246 -29.53 -10.74 -1.80
N GLN A 247 -28.84 -10.70 -2.95
CA GLN A 247 -28.80 -9.54 -3.86
C GLN A 247 -29.60 -9.76 -5.15
N GLY A 248 -30.42 -10.82 -5.21
CA GLY A 248 -31.08 -11.27 -6.43
C GLY A 248 -30.18 -12.17 -7.27
N GLU A 249 -30.70 -12.66 -8.39
CA GLU A 249 -29.95 -13.52 -9.31
C GLU A 249 -28.89 -12.71 -10.07
N PHE A 250 -27.73 -13.30 -10.33
CA PHE A 250 -26.64 -12.70 -11.10
C PHE A 250 -26.16 -11.31 -10.63
N PRO A 251 -26.01 -11.07 -9.31
CA PRO A 251 -25.70 -9.74 -8.79
C PRO A 251 -24.39 -9.18 -9.36
N PHE A 252 -23.41 -10.06 -9.62
CA PHE A 252 -22.13 -9.66 -10.21
C PHE A 252 -22.29 -9.24 -11.67
N THR A 253 -22.95 -10.06 -12.49
CA THR A 253 -23.14 -9.78 -13.93
C THR A 253 -23.93 -8.50 -14.13
N TYR A 254 -24.97 -8.29 -13.33
CA TYR A 254 -25.75 -7.06 -13.37
C TYR A 254 -24.92 -5.84 -12.98
N ARG A 255 -24.09 -5.94 -11.94
CA ARG A 255 -23.24 -4.81 -11.53
C ARG A 255 -22.26 -4.41 -12.64
N VAL A 256 -21.61 -5.38 -13.29
CA VAL A 256 -20.70 -5.12 -14.42
C VAL A 256 -21.42 -4.48 -15.59
N ARG A 257 -22.57 -5.03 -15.97
CA ARG A 257 -23.40 -4.49 -17.05
C ARG A 257 -23.78 -3.04 -16.76
N ASP A 258 -24.24 -2.75 -15.55
CA ASP A 258 -24.66 -1.41 -15.17
C ASP A 258 -23.47 -0.43 -15.28
N ILE A 259 -22.27 -0.82 -14.81
CA ILE A 259 -21.00 -0.06 -14.94
C ILE A 259 -20.65 0.29 -16.38
N LEU A 260 -20.79 -0.68 -17.28
CA LEU A 260 -20.52 -0.48 -18.70
C LEU A 260 -21.57 0.42 -19.38
N LEU A 261 -22.83 0.33 -18.95
CA LEU A 261 -23.96 1.04 -19.58
C LEU A 261 -24.21 2.45 -19.05
N SER A 262 -23.74 2.79 -17.85
CA SER A 262 -23.88 4.15 -17.33
C SER A 262 -23.08 5.16 -18.14
N SER A 263 -23.54 6.41 -18.13
CA SER A 263 -22.68 7.55 -18.46
C SER A 263 -21.77 7.84 -17.26
N ASN A 264 -20.61 8.48 -17.48
CA ASN A 264 -19.42 8.53 -16.60
C ASN A 264 -19.55 9.08 -15.15
N THR A 265 -20.69 8.98 -14.48
CA THR A 265 -20.91 9.39 -13.09
C THR A 265 -21.29 8.18 -12.25
N TYR A 266 -20.38 7.71 -11.40
CA TYR A 266 -20.64 6.72 -10.36
C TYR A 266 -20.39 7.34 -9.00
N ASP A 267 -21.48 7.60 -8.27
CA ASP A 267 -21.43 7.86 -6.83
C ASP A 267 -21.50 6.53 -6.07
N GLU A 268 -20.64 6.39 -5.07
CA GLU A 268 -20.44 5.16 -4.29
C GLU A 268 -21.37 5.08 -3.06
N GLN A 269 -22.38 5.93 -2.97
CA GLN A 269 -23.36 5.93 -1.87
C GLN A 269 -24.73 5.46 -2.34
N ASP A 270 -24.86 4.18 -2.69
CA ASP A 270 -26.16 3.50 -2.61
C ASP A 270 -26.07 2.38 -1.57
N THR A 271 -26.15 2.81 -0.31
CA THR A 271 -26.45 1.92 0.80
C THR A 271 -27.96 1.68 0.81
N PHE A 272 -28.35 0.47 0.43
CA PHE A 272 -29.57 -0.27 0.78
C PHE A 272 -30.79 0.55 1.23
N THR A 273 -31.84 0.56 0.39
CA THR A 273 -33.22 0.61 0.89
C THR A 273 -34.04 -0.51 0.28
N THR A 274 -34.35 -1.50 1.12
CA THR A 274 -35.21 -2.64 0.84
C THR A 274 -36.64 -2.16 0.59
N THR A 275 -37.05 -2.01 -0.66
CA THR A 275 -38.49 -1.86 -0.97
C THR A 275 -39.06 -3.20 -1.36
N LYS A 276 -39.81 -3.80 -0.44
CA LYS A 276 -40.68 -4.95 -0.69
C LYS A 276 -41.60 -4.63 -1.89
N VAL A 277 -41.49 -5.40 -2.97
CA VAL A 277 -42.44 -5.34 -4.08
C VAL A 277 -43.72 -6.06 -3.65
N THR A 278 -44.71 -5.30 -3.19
CA THR A 278 -46.09 -5.78 -3.12
C THR A 278 -46.72 -5.63 -4.52
N LYS A 279 -47.10 -6.75 -5.13
CA LYS A 279 -47.85 -6.82 -6.39
C LYS A 279 -49.14 -5.98 -6.29
N LEU A 280 -49.25 -4.95 -7.11
CA LEU A 280 -50.53 -4.37 -7.50
C LEU A 280 -50.65 -4.34 -9.03
N ARG A 281 -51.63 -5.09 -9.50
CA ARG A 281 -51.98 -5.33 -10.89
C ARG A 281 -52.85 -4.18 -11.37
N THR A 282 -52.36 -3.34 -12.29
CA THR A 282 -53.23 -2.43 -13.04
C THR A 282 -52.81 -2.40 -14.50
N THR A 283 -53.69 -2.93 -15.35
CA THR A 283 -53.65 -2.89 -16.81
C THR A 283 -53.88 -1.47 -17.32
N GLN A 284 -52.93 -0.90 -18.06
CA GLN A 284 -53.21 0.14 -19.04
C GLN A 284 -52.42 -0.13 -20.33
N LYS A 285 -53.16 -0.25 -21.44
CA LYS A 285 -52.65 -0.33 -22.82
C LYS A 285 -52.06 1.03 -23.19
N PHE A 286 -50.80 1.06 -23.62
CA PHE A 286 -50.23 2.22 -24.31
C PHE A 286 -50.24 1.99 -25.82
N THR A 287 -50.90 2.89 -26.53
CA THR A 287 -50.96 2.98 -27.99
C THR A 287 -49.69 3.67 -28.50
N PHE A 288 -48.99 3.06 -29.46
CA PHE A 288 -47.83 3.66 -30.11
C PHE A 288 -48.24 4.70 -31.17
N VAL A 289 -47.68 5.91 -31.08
CA VAL A 289 -47.68 6.91 -32.16
C VAL A 289 -46.23 7.17 -32.56
N PRO A 290 -45.84 7.03 -33.85
CA PRO A 290 -44.46 7.27 -34.28
C PRO A 290 -44.24 8.77 -34.54
N ILE A 291 -43.22 9.36 -33.90
CA ILE A 291 -42.77 10.73 -34.18
C ILE A 291 -41.65 10.70 -35.22
N ARG A 292 -41.86 11.47 -36.30
CA ARG A 292 -40.93 11.72 -37.42
C ARG A 292 -39.61 12.34 -36.96
N ARG A 293 -38.50 11.91 -37.57
CA ARG A 293 -37.21 12.60 -37.55
C ARG A 293 -37.30 13.89 -38.37
N ASN A 294 -36.96 15.03 -37.77
CA ASN A 294 -36.50 16.22 -38.47
C ASN A 294 -35.12 16.61 -37.95
N THR A 295 -34.25 16.93 -38.90
CA THR A 295 -32.83 17.22 -38.77
C THR A 295 -32.55 18.66 -38.31
N THR A 296 -31.39 18.79 -37.64
CA THR A 296 -30.53 19.98 -37.50
C THR A 296 -31.04 21.21 -36.74
N GLN A 297 -30.60 21.33 -35.48
CA GLN A 297 -29.99 22.56 -34.97
C GLN A 297 -28.83 22.22 -34.02
N LYS A 298 -27.64 22.71 -34.35
CA LYS A 298 -26.45 22.64 -33.49
C LYS A 298 -26.70 23.51 -32.26
N HIS A 299 -26.83 22.91 -31.09
CA HIS A 299 -26.55 23.59 -29.83
C HIS A 299 -25.20 23.08 -29.33
N LYS A 300 -24.22 23.98 -29.34
CA LYS A 300 -22.91 23.76 -28.73
C LYS A 300 -23.10 23.89 -27.22
N VAL A 301 -23.44 22.78 -26.57
CA VAL A 301 -23.42 22.72 -25.11
C VAL A 301 -21.96 22.52 -24.71
N THR A 302 -21.32 23.60 -24.27
CA THR A 302 -20.05 23.53 -23.55
C THR A 302 -20.37 23.03 -22.14
N LEU A 303 -20.21 21.73 -21.89
CA LEU A 303 -20.23 21.19 -20.53
C LEU A 303 -18.84 21.37 -19.92
N ALA A 304 -18.79 22.20 -18.88
CA ALA A 304 -17.65 22.30 -17.99
C ALA A 304 -17.51 20.98 -17.22
N PHE A 305 -16.31 20.42 -17.22
CA PHE A 305 -15.98 19.22 -16.47
C PHE A 305 -15.82 19.57 -14.99
N THR A 306 -16.74 19.11 -14.14
CA THR A 306 -16.50 18.96 -12.70
C THR A 306 -16.12 17.51 -12.46
N ASN A 307 -14.86 17.29 -12.07
CA ASN A 307 -14.33 15.97 -11.73
C ASN A 307 -14.92 15.52 -10.39
N GLU A 308 -15.94 14.66 -10.43
CA GLU A 308 -16.33 13.85 -9.26
C GLU A 308 -15.50 12.56 -9.23
N SER A 309 -14.53 12.59 -8.30
CA SER A 309 -14.06 11.51 -7.44
C SER A 309 -14.17 10.06 -7.93
N VAL A 310 -13.11 9.57 -8.58
CA VAL A 310 -12.77 8.15 -8.55
C VAL A 310 -11.79 7.92 -7.41
N LYS A 311 -12.08 6.93 -6.54
CA LYS A 311 -11.15 6.36 -5.55
C LYS A 311 -9.91 5.76 -6.23
N ASN A 312 -9.05 6.61 -6.77
CA ASN A 312 -7.80 6.25 -7.43
C ASN A 312 -6.71 5.81 -6.44
N SER A 313 -6.97 5.77 -5.13
CA SER A 313 -5.96 5.40 -4.14
C SER A 313 -5.57 3.92 -4.21
N GLU A 314 -6.53 2.99 -4.37
CA GLU A 314 -6.25 1.55 -4.29
C GLU A 314 -5.47 1.02 -5.51
N ILE A 315 -5.79 1.52 -6.71
CA ILE A 315 -5.07 1.24 -7.95
C ILE A 315 -3.64 1.80 -7.90
N PHE A 316 -3.45 2.98 -7.31
CA PHE A 316 -2.11 3.55 -7.15
C PHE A 316 -1.24 2.71 -6.22
N TYR A 317 -1.73 2.25 -5.07
CA TYR A 317 -0.93 1.36 -4.18
C TYR A 317 -0.57 0.03 -4.85
N SER A 318 -1.50 -0.51 -5.64
CA SER A 318 -1.35 -1.77 -6.38
C SER A 318 -0.33 -1.64 -7.54
N LEU A 319 -0.48 -0.62 -8.40
CA LEU A 319 0.46 -0.31 -9.49
C LEU A 319 1.82 0.13 -8.97
N PHE A 320 1.86 0.84 -7.84
CA PHE A 320 3.09 1.27 -7.18
C PHE A 320 3.93 0.09 -6.71
N THR A 321 3.28 -0.94 -6.17
CA THR A 321 3.99 -2.15 -5.77
C THR A 321 4.47 -2.96 -6.96
N ILE A 322 3.71 -2.97 -8.06
CA ILE A 322 4.15 -3.54 -9.34
C ILE A 322 5.36 -2.77 -9.91
N LEU A 323 5.37 -1.44 -9.83
CA LEU A 323 6.50 -0.59 -10.24
C LEU A 323 7.75 -0.82 -9.37
N LEU A 324 7.60 -1.00 -8.05
CA LEU A 324 8.70 -1.41 -7.16
C LEU A 324 9.30 -2.77 -7.58
N ILE A 325 8.46 -3.74 -7.95
CA ILE A 325 8.90 -5.06 -8.43
C ILE A 325 9.66 -4.96 -9.77
N ILE A 326 9.23 -4.08 -10.69
CA ILE A 326 9.90 -3.87 -11.99
C ILE A 326 11.23 -3.12 -11.84
N MET A 327 11.33 -2.17 -10.90
CA MET A 327 12.55 -1.38 -10.64
C MET A 327 13.62 -2.12 -9.80
N MET A 328 13.32 -3.34 -9.34
CA MET A 328 14.26 -4.21 -8.60
C MET A 328 15.04 -5.18 -9.51
N ARG A 329 14.93 -5.05 -10.84
CA ARG A 329 15.85 -5.63 -11.83
C ARG A 329 16.99 -4.66 -12.16
#